data_AF-A0A2Z2ML00-F1
#
_entry.id   AF-A0A2Z2ML00-F1
#
_cell.length_a   1.000
_cell.length_b   1.000
_cell.length_c   1.000
_cell.angle_alpha   90.00
_cell.angle_beta   90.00
_cell.angle_gamma   90.00
#
_symmetry.space_group_name_H-M   'P 1'
#
loop_
_entity.id
_entity.type
_entity.pdbx_description
1 polymer ?
#
loop_
_entity_poly.entity_id
_entity_poly.type
_entity_poly.pdbx_seq_one_letter_code
_entity_poly.pdbx_strand_id
1 'polypeptide(L)'
;MSKLNAEINRALVVATARELLTQLGPHFLPTVEAYLKARYNADLEIAGEDPKKFYRAIEELFGEFGAAMFFYNLLMELHLKPDKRDKETVISLIKEFAGVEDGE
;
A
#
# COMPACT_ATOMS: atom_id res chain seq x y z
N MET A 1 -0.24 15.86 12.82
CA MET A 1 -1.14 15.96 11.65
C MET A 1 -2.57 16.16 12.15
N SER A 2 -3.44 16.90 11.45
CA SER A 2 -4.88 16.89 11.79
C SER A 2 -5.50 15.55 11.40
N LYS A 3 -6.56 15.10 12.10
CA LYS A 3 -7.27 13.86 11.76
C LYS A 3 -7.77 13.83 10.31
N LEU A 4 -8.30 14.97 9.84
CA LEU A 4 -8.76 15.14 8.47
C LEU A 4 -7.64 14.94 7.44
N ASN A 5 -6.43 15.44 7.72
CA ASN A 5 -5.30 15.25 6.80
C ASN A 5 -4.86 13.77 6.74
N ALA A 6 -4.90 13.07 7.86
CA ALA A 6 -4.59 11.64 7.88
C ALA A 6 -5.63 10.83 7.08
N GLU A 7 -6.92 11.12 7.23
CA GLU A 7 -7.98 10.47 6.44
C GLU A 7 -7.83 10.73 4.93
N ILE A 8 -7.53 11.97 4.53
CA ILE A 8 -7.26 12.31 3.13
C ILE A 8 -6.04 11.54 2.61
N ASN A 9 -4.95 11.50 3.39
CA ASN A 9 -3.74 10.81 2.96
C ASN A 9 -3.98 9.30 2.83
N ARG A 10 -4.73 8.67 3.73
CA ARG A 10 -5.11 7.25 3.62
C ARG A 10 -5.92 6.99 2.34
N ALA A 11 -6.92 7.82 2.08
CA ALA A 11 -7.71 7.71 0.86
C ALA A 11 -6.85 7.87 -0.41
N LEU A 12 -5.85 8.75 -0.38
CA LEU A 12 -4.88 8.89 -1.48
C LEU A 12 -4.03 7.62 -1.66
N VAL A 13 -3.53 7.00 -0.59
CA VAL A 13 -2.79 5.73 -0.70
C VAL A 13 -3.66 4.66 -1.36
N VAL A 14 -4.91 4.52 -0.93
CA VAL A 14 -5.85 3.53 -1.47
C VAL A 14 -6.17 3.81 -2.94
N ALA A 15 -6.47 5.06 -3.29
CA ALA A 15 -6.76 5.46 -4.67
C ALA A 15 -5.58 5.20 -5.60
N THR A 16 -4.36 5.56 -5.18
CA THR A 16 -3.14 5.34 -5.97
C THR A 16 -2.84 3.84 -6.11
N ALA A 17 -3.02 3.04 -5.05
CA ALA A 17 -2.86 1.59 -5.14
C ALA A 17 -3.86 0.97 -6.12
N ARG A 18 -5.12 1.43 -6.11
CA ARG A 18 -6.17 0.98 -7.04
C ARG A 18 -5.82 1.30 -8.49
N GLU A 19 -5.33 2.52 -8.74
CA GLU A 19 -4.91 2.95 -10.08
C GLU A 19 -3.74 2.11 -10.58
N LEU A 20 -2.69 1.93 -9.77
CA LEU A 20 -1.53 1.10 -10.12
C LEU A 20 -1.93 -0.34 -10.44
N LEU A 21 -2.76 -0.97 -9.60
CA LEU A 21 -3.24 -2.33 -9.86
C LEU A 21 -4.04 -2.43 -11.16
N THR A 22 -4.81 -1.39 -11.50
CA THR A 22 -5.58 -1.34 -12.75
C THR A 22 -4.66 -1.21 -13.97
N GLN A 23 -3.59 -0.43 -13.86
CA GLN A 23 -2.59 -0.23 -14.92
C GLN A 23 -1.75 -1.48 -15.21
N LEU A 24 -1.52 -2.35 -14.22
CA LEU A 24 -0.80 -3.62 -14.41
C LEU A 24 -1.58 -4.62 -15.25
N GLY A 25 -2.91 -4.48 -15.33
CA GLY A 25 -3.78 -5.27 -16.18
C GLY A 25 -5.15 -5.55 -15.55
N PRO A 26 -6.12 -6.02 -16.36
CA PRO A 26 -7.53 -6.09 -15.96
C PRO A 26 -7.81 -7.07 -14.81
N HIS A 27 -6.89 -7.98 -14.50
CA HIS A 27 -7.08 -9.01 -13.49
C HIS A 27 -6.35 -8.74 -12.17
N PHE A 28 -5.43 -7.77 -12.11
CA PHE A 28 -4.62 -7.53 -10.92
C PHE A 28 -5.45 -7.02 -9.74
N LEU A 29 -6.21 -5.95 -9.94
CA LEU A 29 -7.08 -5.40 -8.88
C LEU A 29 -8.09 -6.44 -8.34
N PRO A 30 -8.89 -7.13 -9.19
CA PRO A 30 -9.80 -8.17 -8.71
C PRO A 30 -9.09 -9.31 -7.98
N THR A 31 -7.88 -9.70 -8.43
CA THR A 31 -7.10 -10.77 -7.78
C THR A 31 -6.66 -10.34 -6.38
N VAL A 32 -6.15 -9.12 -6.24
CA VAL A 32 -5.73 -8.57 -4.94
C VAL A 32 -6.93 -8.42 -4.01
N GLU A 33 -8.05 -7.85 -4.47
CA GLU A 33 -9.26 -7.71 -3.65
C GLU A 33 -9.81 -9.08 -3.20
N ALA A 34 -9.87 -10.06 -4.09
CA ALA A 34 -10.30 -11.42 -3.75
C ALA A 34 -9.37 -12.07 -2.70
N TYR A 35 -8.07 -11.89 -2.85
CA TYR A 35 -7.08 -12.41 -1.92
C TYR A 35 -7.17 -11.75 -0.54
N LEU A 36 -7.27 -10.41 -0.48
CA LEU A 36 -7.43 -9.67 0.76
C LEU A 36 -8.68 -10.12 1.51
N LYS A 37 -9.78 -10.33 0.79
CA LYS A 37 -11.03 -10.82 1.36
C LYS A 37 -10.89 -12.23 1.91
N ALA A 38 -10.27 -13.14 1.16
CA ALA A 38 -10.11 -14.54 1.56
C ALA A 38 -9.11 -14.73 2.71
N ARG A 39 -8.00 -14.00 2.69
CA ARG A 39 -6.86 -14.20 3.60
C ARG A 39 -6.96 -13.38 4.87
N TYR A 40 -7.44 -12.14 4.77
CA TYR A 40 -7.42 -11.16 5.86
C TYR A 40 -8.81 -10.65 6.25
N ASN A 41 -9.87 -11.09 5.55
CA ASN A 41 -11.22 -10.53 5.64
C ASN A 41 -11.23 -8.99 5.53
N ALA A 42 -10.38 -8.47 4.66
CA ALA A 42 -10.20 -7.05 4.42
C ALA A 42 -10.47 -6.71 2.94
N ASP A 43 -10.60 -5.42 2.65
CA ASP A 43 -10.64 -4.87 1.30
C ASP A 43 -9.37 -4.03 1.04
N LEU A 44 -9.36 -3.27 -0.05
CA LEU A 44 -8.21 -2.45 -0.45
C LEU A 44 -7.93 -1.29 0.52
N GLU A 45 -8.86 -0.92 1.40
CA GLU A 45 -8.66 0.16 2.38
C GLU A 45 -7.48 -0.14 3.32
N ILE A 46 -7.14 -1.43 3.48
CA ILE A 46 -5.95 -1.88 4.21
C ILE A 46 -4.65 -1.25 3.70
N ALA A 47 -4.60 -0.81 2.43
CA ALA A 47 -3.46 -0.09 1.89
C ALA A 47 -3.18 1.23 2.62
N GLY A 48 -4.24 1.95 3.02
CA GLY A 48 -4.13 3.18 3.81
C GLY A 48 -4.16 2.94 5.32
N GLU A 49 -4.86 1.90 5.79
CA GLU A 49 -5.00 1.62 7.23
C GLU A 49 -3.79 0.89 7.83
N ASP A 50 -3.26 -0.10 7.11
CA ASP A 50 -2.11 -0.91 7.51
C ASP A 50 -1.23 -1.23 6.29
N PRO A 51 -0.40 -0.26 5.84
CA PRO A 51 0.48 -0.43 4.69
C PRO A 51 1.43 -1.63 4.80
N LYS A 52 1.81 -2.02 6.02
CA LYS A 52 2.68 -3.19 6.26
C LYS A 52 1.95 -4.49 5.96
N LYS A 53 0.70 -4.60 6.38
CA LYS A 53 -0.13 -5.77 6.07
C LYS A 53 -0.52 -5.81 4.59
N PHE A 54 -0.76 -4.66 3.96
CA PHE A 54 -0.94 -4.59 2.51
C PHE A 54 0.32 -5.04 1.75
N TYR A 55 1.52 -4.60 2.16
CA TYR A 55 2.78 -5.08 1.59
C TYR A 55 2.87 -6.59 1.64
N ARG A 56 2.60 -7.16 2.82
CA ARG A 56 2.63 -8.60 3.02
C ARG A 56 1.64 -9.33 2.11
N ALA A 57 0.45 -8.78 1.87
CA ALA A 57 -0.52 -9.39 0.96
C ALA A 57 -0.02 -9.42 -0.49
N ILE A 58 0.60 -8.33 -0.96
CA ILE A 58 1.21 -8.27 -2.29
C ILE A 58 2.41 -9.24 -2.38
N GLU A 59 3.21 -9.34 -1.32
CA GLU A 59 4.35 -10.25 -1.21
C GLU A 59 3.91 -11.73 -1.23
N GLU A 60 2.84 -12.08 -0.52
CA GLU A 60 2.29 -13.44 -0.51
C GLU A 60 1.70 -13.83 -1.89
N LEU A 61 1.19 -12.87 -2.68
CA LEU A 61 0.64 -13.11 -4.03
C LEU A 61 1.70 -13.17 -5.13
N PHE A 62 2.63 -12.21 -5.13
CA PHE A 62 3.52 -11.94 -6.26
C PHE A 62 5.00 -12.08 -5.92
N GLY A 63 5.32 -12.49 -4.69
CA GLY A 63 6.68 -12.61 -4.18
C GLY A 63 7.28 -11.27 -3.73
N GLU A 64 8.39 -11.36 -3.01
CA GLU A 64 9.09 -10.21 -2.43
C GLU A 64 9.47 -9.15 -3.48
N PHE A 65 10.01 -9.59 -4.63
CA PHE A 65 10.38 -8.67 -5.70
C PHE A 65 9.17 -7.89 -6.26
N GLY A 66 8.04 -8.58 -6.46
CA GLY A 66 6.80 -7.96 -6.92
C GLY A 66 6.28 -6.93 -5.93
N ALA A 67 6.29 -7.25 -4.65
CA ALA A 67 5.88 -6.33 -3.59
C ALA A 67 6.79 -5.12 -3.49
N ALA A 68 8.12 -5.31 -3.53
CA ALA A 68 9.08 -4.21 -3.50
C ALA A 68 8.88 -3.24 -4.68
N MET A 69 8.72 -3.76 -5.90
CA MET A 69 8.46 -2.94 -7.08
C MET A 69 7.13 -2.19 -6.99
N PHE A 70 6.06 -2.88 -6.58
CA PHE A 70 4.74 -2.26 -6.44
C PHE A 70 4.77 -1.12 -5.42
N PHE A 71 5.35 -1.35 -4.24
CA PHE A 71 5.42 -0.35 -3.18
C PHE A 71 6.35 0.81 -3.52
N TYR A 72 7.43 0.56 -4.26
CA TYR A 72 8.26 1.65 -4.77
C TYR A 72 7.50 2.52 -5.76
N ASN A 73 6.73 1.93 -6.68
CA ASN A 73 5.89 2.68 -7.61
C ASN A 73 4.80 3.47 -6.87
N LEU A 74 4.14 2.85 -5.88
CA LEU A 74 3.15 3.52 -5.03
C LEU A 74 3.74 4.75 -4.34
N LEU A 75 4.94 4.61 -3.77
CA LEU A 75 5.65 5.69 -3.11
C LEU A 75 5.99 6.83 -4.08
N MET A 76 6.42 6.50 -5.30
CA MET A 76 6.74 7.48 -6.35
C MET A 76 5.51 8.25 -6.85
N GLU A 77 4.38 7.57 -7.05
CA GLU A 77 3.10 8.18 -7.43
C GLU A 77 2.54 9.09 -6.32
N LEU A 78 2.83 8.78 -5.05
CA LEU A 78 2.53 9.66 -3.91
C LEU A 78 3.53 10.81 -3.75
N HIS A 79 4.51 10.94 -4.65
CA HIS A 79 5.58 11.94 -4.62
C HIS A 79 6.44 11.93 -3.34
N LEU A 80 6.50 10.79 -2.67
CA LEU A 80 7.38 10.58 -1.54
C LEU A 80 8.79 10.27 -2.07
N LYS A 81 9.83 10.74 -1.39
CA LYS A 81 11.22 10.50 -1.78
C LYS A 81 11.92 9.70 -0.70
N PRO A 82 12.29 8.43 -0.97
CA PRO A 82 12.99 7.63 0.01
C PRO A 82 14.49 7.97 -0.05
N ASP A 83 15.12 8.07 1.12
CA ASP A 83 16.57 8.16 1.27
C ASP A 83 17.25 6.82 0.94
N LYS A 84 16.54 5.70 1.17
CA LYS A 84 16.98 4.34 0.86
C LYS A 84 15.87 3.51 0.20
N ARG A 85 16.26 2.59 -0.69
CA ARG A 85 15.33 1.73 -1.44
C ARG A 85 15.11 0.36 -0.78
N ASP A 86 15.08 0.29 0.55
CA ASP A 86 14.78 -0.93 1.29
C ASP A 86 13.31 -1.00 1.73
N LYS A 87 12.85 -2.21 2.03
CA LYS A 87 11.46 -2.55 2.37
C LYS A 87 10.98 -1.72 3.56
N GLU A 88 11.78 -1.65 4.61
CA GLU A 88 11.46 -0.96 5.86
C GLU A 88 11.26 0.54 5.62
N THR A 89 12.17 1.18 4.87
CA THR A 89 12.10 2.60 4.54
C THR A 89 10.86 2.93 3.72
N VAL A 90 10.56 2.11 2.70
CA VAL A 90 9.39 2.32 1.84
C VAL A 90 8.08 2.18 2.62
N ILE A 91 7.94 1.14 3.44
CA ILE A 91 6.73 0.93 4.25
C ILE A 91 6.58 2.07 5.27
N SER A 92 7.67 2.47 5.93
CA SER A 92 7.67 3.53 6.93
C SER A 92 7.18 4.86 6.37
N LEU A 93 7.65 5.25 5.17
CA LEU A 93 7.23 6.50 4.53
C LEU A 93 5.74 6.51 4.17
N ILE A 94 5.20 5.38 3.72
CA ILE A 94 3.76 5.27 3.42
C ILE A 94 2.93 5.33 4.71
N LYS A 95 3.39 4.68 5.80
CA LYS A 95 2.75 4.78 7.11
C LYS A 95 2.74 6.22 7.65
N GLU A 96 3.88 6.89 7.58
CA GLU A 96 4.01 8.28 8.01
C GLU A 96 3.05 9.17 7.20
N PHE A 97 3.05 9.02 5.88
CA PHE A 97 2.14 9.75 4.99
C PHE A 97 0.68 9.49 5.35
N ALA A 98 0.29 8.22 5.55
CA ALA A 98 -1.06 7.80 5.92
C ALA A 98 -1.46 8.16 7.37
N GLY A 99 -0.54 8.70 8.18
CA GLY A 99 -0.78 8.96 9.60
C GLY A 99 -1.13 7.67 10.37
N VAL A 100 -0.46 6.56 10.05
CA VAL A 100 -0.56 5.30 10.76
C VAL A 100 0.61 5.23 11.74
N GLU A 101 0.32 5.31 13.03
CA GLU A 101 1.33 5.09 14.07
C GLU A 101 1.68 3.60 14.12
N ASP A 102 2.94 3.29 14.43
CA ASP A 102 3.34 1.91 14.71
C ASP A 102 2.62 1.44 15.96
N GLY A 103 1.49 0.75 15.78
CA GLY A 103 0.92 -0.08 16.82
C GLY A 103 1.91 -1.20 17.14
N GLU A 104 2.33 -1.27 18.41
CA GLU A 104 3.08 -2.40 18.98
C GLU A 104 2.40 -3.75 18.71
#